data_AF-A0A5E4Z5C1-F1
#
_entry.id   AF-A0A5E4Z5C1-F1
#
_cell.length_a   1.000
_cell.length_b   1.000
_cell.length_c   1.000
_cell.angle_alpha   90.00
_cell.angle_beta   90.00
_cell.angle_gamma   90.00
#
_symmetry.space_group_name_H-M   'P 1'
#
loop_
_entity.id
_entity.type
_entity.pdbx_description
1 polymer ?
#
loop_
_entity_poly.entity_id
_entity_poly.type
_entity_poly.pdbx_seq_one_letter_code
_entity_poly.pdbx_strand_id
1 'polypeptide(L)'
;METANLNDSPSWPHLGLPIGEGMFAFRSGRGHPAPFIGNSPARIHRRLGSQDGFEAMLADDDAVAFVARRLHIDLRLYQEYLGSVALVAPDPVLRQIDNFMIPASADKGERIFYRFVPRAGASLAGLKLTTFDEQAHLLTDLSTYDVPADGILDIDKGDCVGAYGYAVTHPDHGVLAYSPPYTFLRQIGFNMTSAQGGGGKISVPTSESANSPRMEYRTAHRSSPLATQSLIGEAASAPNAIGRIATAVARREKIVNGKLYGQRWFPDGSREEAMRFIQDELRRAKTRVMIADPYLAGLQLGQFLYAVNPETTTVTLLTSGLAFKSKAQKPSKIDDFGQRLAQLEKHTTLTAKTYVLQSAILHDRFLLVDDAVWFLGNSLNTLGDKASLIVKLPNPDEVIVQLEGMLTQAIPFDDYRQRQAKYQEDSAS
;
A
#
# COMPACT_ATOMS: atom_id res chain seq x y z
N MET A 1 -19.64 -9.49 -36.38
CA MET A 1 -18.87 -9.46 -35.12
C MET A 1 -17.95 -10.66 -35.16
N GLU A 2 -16.69 -10.44 -35.57
CA GLU A 2 -15.64 -11.42 -35.28
C GLU A 2 -15.67 -11.65 -33.77
N THR A 3 -15.76 -12.91 -33.36
CA THR A 3 -15.62 -13.26 -31.95
C THR A 3 -14.23 -12.79 -31.54
N ALA A 4 -14.17 -11.73 -30.73
CA ALA A 4 -12.92 -11.32 -30.10
C ALA A 4 -12.25 -12.59 -29.55
N ASN A 5 -10.97 -12.80 -29.84
CA ASN A 5 -10.23 -13.97 -29.41
C ASN A 5 -10.18 -13.99 -27.87
N LEU A 6 -11.19 -14.62 -27.26
CA LEU A 6 -11.26 -14.75 -25.81
C LEU A 6 -10.30 -15.86 -25.37
N ASN A 7 -9.41 -15.54 -24.43
CA ASN A 7 -8.42 -16.45 -23.89
C ASN A 7 -8.91 -17.11 -22.60
N ASP A 8 -8.88 -18.43 -22.56
CA ASP A 8 -9.32 -19.20 -21.40
C ASP A 8 -8.31 -19.14 -20.25
N SER A 9 -8.79 -18.88 -19.02
CA SER A 9 -8.00 -18.83 -17.79
C SER A 9 -8.82 -19.29 -16.58
N PRO A 10 -8.64 -20.54 -16.10
CA PRO A 10 -7.75 -21.60 -16.61
C PRO A 10 -8.27 -22.24 -17.91
N SER A 11 -7.49 -23.13 -18.54
CA SER A 11 -7.91 -23.87 -19.74
C SER A 11 -9.22 -24.62 -19.53
N TRP A 12 -10.16 -24.51 -20.46
CA TRP A 12 -11.44 -25.23 -20.41
C TRP A 12 -11.22 -26.76 -20.46
N PRO A 13 -11.98 -27.59 -19.73
CA PRO A 13 -13.12 -27.27 -18.84
C PRO A 13 -12.75 -27.08 -17.36
N HIS A 14 -11.49 -26.79 -17.05
CA HIS A 14 -11.08 -26.66 -15.66
C HIS A 14 -11.67 -25.42 -14.99
N LEU A 15 -12.02 -25.57 -13.72
CA LEU A 15 -12.48 -24.49 -12.85
C LEU A 15 -11.43 -24.29 -11.75
N GLY A 16 -11.02 -23.04 -11.54
CA GLY A 16 -10.11 -22.66 -10.46
C GLY A 16 -10.85 -22.21 -9.21
N LEU A 17 -10.36 -22.55 -8.03
CA LEU A 17 -10.85 -21.98 -6.78
C LEU A 17 -10.01 -20.73 -6.44
N PRO A 18 -10.60 -19.54 -6.30
CA PRO A 18 -9.89 -18.36 -5.84
C PRO A 18 -9.29 -18.56 -4.45
N ILE A 19 -8.01 -18.26 -4.33
CA ILE A 19 -7.30 -18.26 -3.05
C ILE A 19 -7.30 -16.81 -2.53
N GLY A 20 -7.93 -16.59 -1.38
CA GLY A 20 -7.92 -15.30 -0.69
C GLY A 20 -6.68 -15.11 0.19
N GLU A 21 -6.38 -13.87 0.56
CA GLU A 21 -5.29 -13.51 1.47
C GLU A 21 -5.80 -13.03 2.84
N GLY A 22 -5.01 -13.22 3.91
CA GLY A 22 -5.24 -12.66 5.26
C GLY A 22 -6.24 -13.41 6.15
N MET A 23 -6.20 -13.23 7.48
CA MET A 23 -6.88 -14.08 8.51
C MET A 23 -8.39 -14.34 8.36
N PHE A 24 -9.09 -13.60 7.51
CA PHE A 24 -10.52 -13.82 7.24
C PHE A 24 -10.78 -14.40 5.84
N ALA A 25 -9.71 -14.76 5.11
CA ALA A 25 -9.72 -15.16 3.71
C ALA A 25 -10.74 -14.34 2.91
N PHE A 26 -10.68 -13.00 3.04
CA PHE A 26 -11.61 -12.15 2.33
C PHE A 26 -11.44 -12.45 0.85
N ARG A 27 -12.45 -13.09 0.25
CA ARG A 27 -12.54 -13.36 -1.19
C ARG A 27 -12.77 -12.07 -2.01
N SER A 28 -12.35 -10.94 -1.45
CA SER A 28 -12.61 -9.57 -1.91
C SER A 28 -11.37 -8.66 -1.76
N GLY A 29 -10.17 -9.24 -1.59
CA GLY A 29 -8.91 -8.48 -1.64
C GLY A 29 -8.64 -7.89 -3.03
N ARG A 30 -7.83 -6.82 -3.10
CA ARG A 30 -7.50 -6.13 -4.38
C ARG A 30 -6.75 -7.02 -5.40
N GLY A 31 -6.15 -8.12 -4.96
CA GLY A 31 -5.55 -9.15 -5.81
C GLY A 31 -6.46 -10.36 -6.08
N HIS A 32 -7.74 -10.30 -5.73
CA HIS A 32 -8.63 -11.45 -5.86
C HIS A 32 -8.87 -11.79 -7.35
N PRO A 33 -8.65 -13.04 -7.81
CA PRO A 33 -8.73 -13.40 -9.22
C PRO A 33 -10.17 -13.41 -9.80
N ALA A 34 -11.16 -13.03 -8.99
CA ALA A 34 -12.55 -12.88 -9.39
C ALA A 34 -13.27 -11.88 -8.46
N PRO A 35 -13.01 -10.58 -8.59
CA PRO A 35 -13.51 -9.57 -7.65
C PRO A 35 -15.05 -9.44 -7.62
N PHE A 36 -15.72 -10.02 -8.62
CA PHE A 36 -17.18 -10.03 -8.78
C PHE A 36 -17.89 -11.15 -8.02
N ILE A 37 -17.16 -12.14 -7.46
CA ILE A 37 -17.78 -13.09 -6.55
C ILE A 37 -17.83 -12.44 -5.17
N GLY A 38 -19.02 -12.37 -4.57
CA GLY A 38 -19.12 -11.97 -3.17
C GLY A 38 -18.45 -13.00 -2.23
N ASN A 39 -18.90 -13.06 -0.99
CA ASN A 39 -18.30 -13.97 0.00
C ASN A 39 -18.66 -15.46 -0.17
N SER A 40 -19.24 -15.86 -1.30
CA SER A 40 -19.65 -17.25 -1.53
C SER A 40 -18.53 -18.08 -2.14
N PRO A 41 -18.23 -19.27 -1.60
CA PRO A 41 -17.28 -20.17 -2.23
C PRO A 41 -17.78 -20.64 -3.59
N ALA A 42 -17.04 -20.27 -4.64
CA ALA A 42 -17.32 -20.68 -6.01
C ALA A 42 -16.02 -20.95 -6.76
N ARG A 43 -16.08 -21.93 -7.65
CA ARG A 43 -15.03 -22.23 -8.62
C ARG A 43 -15.32 -21.46 -9.90
N ILE A 44 -14.27 -21.06 -10.61
CA ILE A 44 -14.37 -20.03 -11.63
C ILE A 44 -13.62 -20.44 -12.87
N HIS A 45 -14.24 -20.17 -14.02
CA HIS A 45 -13.57 -20.16 -15.30
C HIS A 45 -13.75 -18.78 -15.93
N ARG A 46 -12.69 -18.23 -16.52
CA ARG A 46 -12.71 -16.91 -17.13
C ARG A 46 -12.28 -17.02 -18.57
N ARG A 47 -12.91 -16.23 -19.42
CA ARG A 47 -12.53 -16.00 -20.80
C ARG A 47 -12.20 -14.53 -20.93
N LEU A 48 -10.91 -14.22 -21.00
CA LEU A 48 -10.40 -12.85 -21.00
C LEU A 48 -10.44 -12.27 -22.41
N GLY A 49 -11.08 -11.12 -22.56
CA GLY A 49 -11.24 -10.41 -23.82
C GLY A 49 -10.32 -9.20 -23.96
N SER A 50 -10.52 -8.44 -25.03
CA SER A 50 -9.83 -7.15 -25.21
C SER A 50 -10.51 -6.06 -24.37
N GLN A 51 -9.70 -5.13 -23.89
CA GLN A 51 -10.14 -3.91 -23.21
C GLN A 51 -10.46 -2.76 -24.18
N ASP A 52 -10.27 -2.95 -25.48
CA ASP A 52 -10.49 -1.92 -26.49
C ASP A 52 -11.96 -1.45 -26.52
N GLY A 53 -12.16 -0.13 -26.61
CA GLY A 53 -13.48 0.49 -26.74
C GLY A 53 -14.16 0.83 -25.41
N PHE A 54 -13.49 0.60 -24.27
CA PHE A 54 -13.98 0.98 -22.94
C PHE A 54 -13.43 2.32 -22.43
N GLU A 55 -12.54 2.98 -23.16
CA GLU A 55 -11.84 4.20 -22.73
C GLU A 55 -12.81 5.34 -22.39
N ALA A 56 -13.83 5.53 -23.23
CA ALA A 56 -14.86 6.56 -23.00
C ALA A 56 -15.68 6.29 -21.73
N MET A 57 -15.96 5.01 -21.44
CA MET A 57 -16.67 4.61 -20.22
C MET A 57 -15.78 4.77 -18.98
N LEU A 58 -14.50 4.42 -19.08
CA LEU A 58 -13.55 4.57 -17.98
C LEU A 58 -13.26 6.04 -17.65
N ALA A 59 -13.31 6.94 -18.63
CA ALA A 59 -13.14 8.37 -18.43
C ALA A 59 -14.35 9.06 -17.77
N ASP A 60 -15.54 8.43 -17.80
CA ASP A 60 -16.78 8.98 -17.24
C ASP A 60 -16.97 8.53 -15.77
N ASP A 61 -16.76 9.46 -14.84
CA ASP A 61 -16.90 9.21 -13.39
C ASP A 61 -18.30 8.72 -12.99
N ASP A 62 -19.35 9.23 -13.64
CA ASP A 62 -20.73 8.85 -13.32
C ASP A 62 -21.04 7.44 -13.81
N ALA A 63 -20.55 7.08 -15.01
CA ALA A 63 -20.68 5.74 -15.56
C ALA A 63 -19.93 4.71 -14.68
N VAL A 64 -18.70 5.00 -14.29
CA VAL A 64 -17.92 4.12 -13.40
C VAL A 64 -18.59 4.00 -12.04
N ALA A 65 -19.03 5.10 -11.43
CA ALA A 65 -19.74 5.07 -10.15
C ALA A 65 -21.10 4.33 -10.24
N PHE A 66 -21.80 4.42 -11.36
CA PHE A 66 -23.04 3.68 -11.60
C PHE A 66 -22.80 2.16 -11.61
N VAL A 67 -21.76 1.70 -12.31
CA VAL A 67 -21.39 0.29 -12.41
C VAL A 67 -20.86 -0.23 -11.08
N ALA A 68 -19.96 0.52 -10.44
CA ALA A 68 -19.38 0.14 -9.16
C ALA A 68 -20.42 -0.08 -8.06
N ARG A 69 -21.48 0.76 -8.03
CA ARG A 69 -22.59 0.58 -7.10
C ARG A 69 -23.41 -0.69 -7.31
N ARG A 70 -23.43 -1.24 -8.53
CA ARG A 70 -24.27 -2.39 -8.91
C ARG A 70 -23.51 -3.71 -8.92
N LEU A 71 -22.27 -3.67 -9.40
CA LEU A 71 -21.40 -4.84 -9.44
C LEU A 71 -20.54 -4.97 -8.18
N HIS A 72 -20.53 -3.95 -7.32
CA HIS A 72 -19.68 -3.88 -6.12
C HIS A 72 -18.17 -3.99 -6.44
N ILE A 73 -17.77 -3.62 -7.66
CA ILE A 73 -16.38 -3.60 -8.14
C ILE A 73 -16.10 -2.30 -8.89
N ASP A 74 -14.92 -1.72 -8.68
CA ASP A 74 -14.46 -0.57 -9.47
C ASP A 74 -13.68 -1.07 -10.70
N LEU A 75 -14.27 -0.95 -11.89
CA LEU A 75 -13.65 -1.43 -13.13
C LEU A 75 -12.38 -0.66 -13.51
N ARG A 76 -12.13 0.54 -12.95
CA ARG A 76 -10.84 1.22 -13.15
C ARG A 76 -9.68 0.50 -12.47
N LEU A 77 -9.96 -0.21 -11.38
CA LEU A 77 -8.98 -1.01 -10.65
C LEU A 77 -8.78 -2.42 -11.24
N TYR A 78 -9.73 -2.88 -12.08
CA TYR A 78 -9.80 -4.25 -12.60
C TYR A 78 -10.00 -4.24 -14.13
N GLN A 79 -9.24 -3.40 -14.83
CA GLN A 79 -9.37 -3.20 -16.28
C GLN A 79 -9.08 -4.46 -17.09
N GLU A 80 -8.29 -5.38 -16.53
CA GLU A 80 -7.98 -6.68 -17.12
C GLU A 80 -9.20 -7.61 -17.29
N TYR A 81 -10.35 -7.27 -16.68
CA TYR A 81 -11.61 -7.99 -16.83
C TYR A 81 -12.60 -7.32 -17.80
N LEU A 82 -12.24 -6.18 -18.39
CA LEU A 82 -13.08 -5.55 -19.42
C LEU A 82 -13.16 -6.45 -20.66
N GLY A 83 -14.32 -6.46 -21.31
CA GLY A 83 -14.59 -7.35 -22.45
C GLY A 83 -14.54 -8.85 -22.14
N SER A 84 -14.45 -9.23 -20.86
CA SER A 84 -14.27 -10.62 -20.43
C SER A 84 -15.57 -11.26 -19.94
N VAL A 85 -15.61 -12.60 -19.93
CA VAL A 85 -16.73 -13.38 -19.41
C VAL A 85 -16.24 -14.31 -18.32
N ALA A 86 -16.96 -14.38 -17.20
CA ALA A 86 -16.64 -15.29 -16.11
C ALA A 86 -17.82 -16.23 -15.80
N LEU A 87 -17.54 -17.52 -15.75
CA LEU A 87 -18.43 -18.55 -15.22
C LEU A 87 -18.14 -18.72 -13.74
N VAL A 88 -19.17 -18.50 -12.91
CA VAL A 88 -19.12 -18.75 -11.46
C VAL A 88 -19.90 -20.02 -11.17
N ALA A 89 -19.18 -21.10 -10.89
CA ALA A 89 -19.74 -22.41 -10.61
C ALA A 89 -19.75 -22.68 -9.10
N PRO A 90 -20.91 -22.83 -8.45
CA PRO A 90 -20.96 -23.16 -7.03
C PRO A 90 -20.33 -24.54 -6.75
N ASP A 91 -19.99 -24.77 -5.48
CA ASP A 91 -19.61 -26.09 -5.01
C ASP A 91 -20.76 -27.10 -5.24
N PRO A 92 -20.54 -28.23 -5.93
CA PRO A 92 -21.62 -29.16 -6.28
C PRO A 92 -21.95 -30.12 -5.13
N VAL A 93 -21.05 -30.29 -4.15
CA VAL A 93 -21.17 -31.28 -3.08
C VAL A 93 -21.44 -30.60 -1.74
N LEU A 94 -20.63 -29.62 -1.37
CA LEU A 94 -20.65 -29.00 -0.05
C LEU A 94 -21.48 -27.71 -0.04
N ARG A 95 -22.31 -27.59 0.98
CA ARG A 95 -22.99 -26.34 1.33
C ARG A 95 -22.09 -25.46 2.20
N GLN A 96 -21.40 -26.09 3.16
CA GLN A 96 -20.64 -25.40 4.19
C GLN A 96 -19.60 -26.34 4.80
N ILE A 97 -18.49 -25.78 5.23
CA ILE A 97 -17.48 -26.43 6.07
C ILE A 97 -17.35 -25.56 7.32
N ASP A 98 -17.61 -26.14 8.48
CA ASP A 98 -17.32 -25.51 9.76
C ASP A 98 -16.05 -26.10 10.33
N ASN A 99 -15.23 -25.27 10.95
CA ASN A 99 -14.14 -25.74 11.78
C ASN A 99 -14.03 -24.89 13.05
N PHE A 100 -13.57 -25.52 14.13
CA PHE A 100 -13.21 -24.83 15.34
C PHE A 100 -12.12 -25.61 16.07
N MET A 101 -11.27 -24.85 16.77
CA MET A 101 -10.21 -25.40 17.59
C MET A 101 -10.75 -25.71 18.99
N ILE A 102 -10.46 -26.91 19.47
CA ILE A 102 -10.62 -27.31 20.87
C ILE A 102 -9.24 -27.15 21.52
N PRO A 103 -9.08 -26.24 22.51
CA PRO A 103 -7.82 -26.08 23.22
C PRO A 103 -7.35 -27.38 23.87
N ALA A 104 -6.03 -27.51 24.04
CA ALA A 104 -5.44 -28.61 24.79
C ALA A 104 -6.00 -28.65 26.22
N SER A 105 -6.24 -29.86 26.71
CA SER A 105 -6.61 -30.13 28.11
C SER A 105 -5.53 -30.97 28.79
N ALA A 106 -5.68 -31.26 30.08
CA ALA A 106 -4.70 -32.06 30.83
C ALA A 106 -4.44 -33.45 30.21
N ASP A 107 -5.43 -34.01 29.50
CA ASP A 107 -5.40 -35.39 29.00
C ASP A 107 -5.32 -35.50 27.46
N LYS A 108 -5.45 -34.38 26.73
CA LYS A 108 -5.46 -34.36 25.26
C LYS A 108 -4.82 -33.08 24.72
N GLY A 109 -4.07 -33.20 23.63
CA GLY A 109 -3.55 -32.07 22.88
C GLY A 109 -4.64 -31.19 22.26
N GLU A 110 -4.22 -30.13 21.58
CA GLU A 110 -5.10 -29.31 20.74
C GLU A 110 -5.73 -30.16 19.64
N ARG A 111 -7.00 -29.89 19.34
CA ARG A 111 -7.72 -30.63 18.30
C ARG A 111 -8.48 -29.68 17.41
N ILE A 112 -8.64 -30.03 16.14
CA ILE A 112 -9.48 -29.29 15.23
C ILE A 112 -10.64 -30.18 14.83
N PHE A 113 -11.84 -29.69 15.13
CA PHE A 113 -13.08 -30.31 14.73
C PHE A 113 -13.53 -29.72 13.40
N TYR A 114 -13.83 -30.58 12.43
CA TYR A 114 -14.39 -30.22 11.13
C TYR A 114 -15.78 -30.81 10.97
N ARG A 115 -16.71 -30.00 10.46
CA ARG A 115 -18.05 -30.43 10.05
C ARG A 115 -18.29 -30.11 8.58
N PHE A 116 -18.51 -31.13 7.78
CA PHE A 116 -18.83 -31.05 6.36
C PHE A 116 -20.34 -31.19 6.19
N VAL A 117 -20.95 -30.15 5.62
CA VAL A 117 -22.40 -30.13 5.40
C VAL A 117 -22.68 -30.29 3.90
N PRO A 118 -23.19 -31.45 3.45
CA PRO A 118 -23.51 -31.66 2.04
C PRO A 118 -24.71 -30.82 1.60
N ARG A 119 -24.79 -30.56 0.29
CA ARG A 119 -26.01 -30.04 -0.34
C ARG A 119 -27.11 -31.10 -0.36
N ALA A 120 -28.35 -30.66 -0.51
CA ALA A 120 -29.48 -31.56 -0.62
C ALA A 120 -29.28 -32.55 -1.79
N GLY A 121 -29.32 -33.85 -1.49
CA GLY A 121 -29.13 -34.92 -2.48
C GLY A 121 -27.67 -35.24 -2.84
N ALA A 122 -26.68 -34.53 -2.28
CA ALA A 122 -25.26 -34.81 -2.49
C ALA A 122 -24.71 -35.78 -1.44
N SER A 123 -23.72 -36.60 -1.83
CA SER A 123 -23.00 -37.50 -0.95
C SER A 123 -21.62 -36.93 -0.59
N LEU A 124 -21.13 -37.21 0.61
CA LEU A 124 -19.75 -36.90 1.02
C LEU A 124 -18.73 -37.94 0.54
N ALA A 125 -19.18 -39.02 -0.10
CA ALA A 125 -18.31 -40.09 -0.57
C ALA A 125 -17.22 -39.57 -1.51
N GLY A 126 -15.98 -40.00 -1.28
CA GLY A 126 -14.83 -39.61 -2.11
C GLY A 126 -14.22 -38.25 -1.75
N LEU A 127 -14.81 -37.48 -0.83
CA LEU A 127 -14.19 -36.26 -0.34
C LEU A 127 -12.95 -36.56 0.52
N LYS A 128 -11.89 -35.81 0.26
CA LYS A 128 -10.64 -35.86 1.04
C LYS A 128 -10.32 -34.50 1.62
N LEU A 129 -10.02 -34.48 2.91
CA LEU A 129 -9.50 -33.32 3.62
C LEU A 129 -7.98 -33.47 3.74
N THR A 130 -7.22 -32.56 3.15
CA THR A 130 -5.79 -32.42 3.38
C THR A 130 -5.57 -31.26 4.34
N THR A 131 -5.06 -31.51 5.54
CA THR A 131 -4.66 -30.47 6.49
C THR A 131 -3.16 -30.22 6.41
N PHE A 132 -2.76 -28.99 6.66
CA PHE A 132 -1.35 -28.60 6.72
C PHE A 132 -1.16 -27.54 7.79
N ASP A 133 -0.11 -27.73 8.58
CA ASP A 133 0.13 -26.93 9.78
C ASP A 133 1.44 -26.17 9.61
N GLU A 134 1.41 -24.89 9.96
CA GLU A 134 2.59 -24.03 9.94
C GLU A 134 2.92 -23.55 11.36
N GLN A 135 4.17 -23.74 11.77
CA GLN A 135 4.67 -23.20 13.03
C GLN A 135 6.02 -22.50 12.80
N ALA A 136 6.08 -21.20 13.11
CA ALA A 136 7.29 -20.40 12.94
C ALA A 136 7.92 -20.52 11.53
N HIS A 137 7.07 -20.53 10.48
CA HIS A 137 7.44 -20.76 9.08
C HIS A 137 8.03 -22.14 8.76
N LEU A 138 7.73 -23.14 9.58
CA LEU A 138 7.97 -24.54 9.26
C LEU A 138 6.64 -25.22 8.95
N LEU A 139 6.58 -25.94 7.84
CA LEU A 139 5.50 -26.89 7.57
C LEU A 139 5.70 -28.09 8.50
N THR A 140 4.87 -28.20 9.54
CA THR A 140 5.04 -29.20 10.60
C THR A 140 4.22 -30.46 10.38
N ASP A 141 3.10 -30.36 9.65
CA ASP A 141 2.24 -31.49 9.32
C ASP A 141 1.64 -31.32 7.92
N LEU A 142 1.45 -32.45 7.22
CA LEU A 142 0.72 -32.54 5.96
C LEU A 142 0.02 -33.91 5.92
N SER A 143 -1.25 -33.92 6.26
CA SER A 143 -2.01 -35.16 6.47
C SER A 143 -3.31 -35.15 5.67
N THR A 144 -3.67 -36.28 5.07
CA THR A 144 -4.90 -36.44 4.28
C THR A 144 -5.83 -37.46 4.92
N TYR A 145 -7.10 -37.08 5.06
CA TYR A 145 -8.15 -37.86 5.70
C TYR A 145 -9.33 -38.02 4.73
N ASP A 146 -9.92 -39.21 4.71
CA ASP A 146 -11.21 -39.41 4.05
C ASP A 146 -12.32 -38.81 4.92
N VAL A 147 -13.23 -38.06 4.29
CA VAL A 147 -14.36 -37.46 5.00
C VAL A 147 -15.43 -38.53 5.23
N PRO A 148 -15.81 -38.82 6.49
CA PRO A 148 -16.81 -39.84 6.77
C PRO A 148 -18.21 -39.45 6.32
N ALA A 149 -19.11 -40.42 6.24
CA ALA A 149 -20.48 -40.21 5.77
C ALA A 149 -21.32 -39.29 6.69
N ASP A 150 -20.99 -39.23 7.99
CA ASP A 150 -21.61 -38.30 8.94
C ASP A 150 -21.06 -36.87 8.84
N GLY A 151 -20.00 -36.67 8.05
CA GLY A 151 -19.37 -35.38 7.81
C GLY A 151 -18.57 -34.84 8.98
N ILE A 152 -18.17 -35.67 9.95
CA ILE A 152 -17.44 -35.22 11.14
C ILE A 152 -16.01 -35.76 11.13
N LEU A 153 -15.04 -34.85 11.33
CA LEU A 153 -13.65 -35.20 11.57
C LEU A 153 -13.13 -34.48 12.82
N ASP A 154 -12.56 -35.23 13.75
CA ASP A 154 -11.91 -34.72 14.96
C ASP A 154 -10.42 -35.08 14.87
N ILE A 155 -9.59 -34.09 14.56
CA ILE A 155 -8.17 -34.30 14.26
C ILE A 155 -7.34 -33.80 15.44
N ASP A 156 -6.54 -34.69 16.01
CA ASP A 156 -5.55 -34.36 17.04
C ASP A 156 -4.34 -33.66 16.42
N LYS A 157 -4.01 -32.48 16.95
CA LYS A 157 -2.89 -31.62 16.53
C LYS A 157 -1.80 -31.51 17.60
N GLY A 158 -1.93 -32.23 18.71
CA GLY A 158 -0.94 -32.25 19.79
C GLY A 158 -0.73 -30.86 20.40
N ASP A 159 0.52 -30.50 20.70
CA ASP A 159 0.85 -29.23 21.34
C ASP A 159 1.12 -28.08 20.34
N CYS A 160 0.66 -28.22 19.09
CA CYS A 160 0.92 -27.22 18.07
C CYS A 160 0.19 -25.91 18.42
N VAL A 161 0.90 -24.77 18.47
CA VAL A 161 0.30 -23.42 18.66
C VAL A 161 0.42 -22.64 17.35
N GLY A 162 0.31 -23.35 16.23
CA GLY A 162 0.60 -22.85 14.89
C GLY A 162 -0.58 -22.21 14.19
N ALA A 163 -0.38 -21.97 12.89
CA ALA A 163 -1.42 -21.65 11.94
C ALA A 163 -1.86 -22.94 11.22
N TYR A 164 -3.16 -23.08 11.00
CA TYR A 164 -3.75 -24.31 10.46
C TYR A 164 -4.46 -24.00 9.15
N GLY A 165 -4.14 -24.77 8.12
CA GLY A 165 -4.74 -24.68 6.80
C GLY A 165 -5.34 -26.01 6.36
N TYR A 166 -6.21 -25.95 5.36
CA TYR A 166 -6.76 -27.16 4.76
C TYR A 166 -7.15 -26.97 3.30
N ALA A 167 -7.20 -28.08 2.57
CA ALA A 167 -7.78 -28.19 1.24
C ALA A 167 -8.76 -29.37 1.21
N VAL A 168 -9.90 -29.19 0.55
CA VAL A 168 -10.87 -30.26 0.32
C VAL A 168 -10.92 -30.58 -1.15
N THR A 169 -10.78 -31.86 -1.47
CA THR A 169 -10.73 -32.35 -2.85
C THR A 169 -11.74 -33.46 -3.09
N HIS A 170 -12.18 -33.59 -4.34
CA HIS A 170 -13.04 -34.65 -4.83
C HIS A 170 -12.51 -35.17 -6.18
N PRO A 171 -12.46 -36.48 -6.43
CA PRO A 171 -11.93 -37.04 -7.68
C PRO A 171 -12.53 -36.41 -8.95
N ASP A 172 -13.85 -36.24 -8.99
CA ASP A 172 -14.55 -35.73 -10.18
C ASP A 172 -14.62 -34.20 -10.28
N HIS A 173 -14.40 -33.48 -9.17
CA HIS A 173 -14.65 -32.04 -9.10
C HIS A 173 -13.40 -31.21 -8.78
N GLY A 174 -12.27 -31.86 -8.52
CA GLY A 174 -11.02 -31.23 -8.16
C GLY A 174 -11.09 -30.60 -6.76
N VAL A 175 -10.52 -29.41 -6.62
CA VAL A 175 -10.51 -28.65 -5.36
C VAL A 175 -11.86 -27.97 -5.15
N LEU A 176 -12.49 -28.26 -4.02
CA LEU A 176 -13.80 -27.72 -3.63
C LEU A 176 -13.66 -26.59 -2.61
N ALA A 177 -12.73 -26.72 -1.67
CA ALA A 177 -12.45 -25.69 -0.68
C ALA A 177 -10.95 -25.60 -0.38
N TYR A 178 -10.53 -24.40 0.01
CA TYR A 178 -9.18 -24.11 0.45
C TYR A 178 -9.23 -23.03 1.53
N SER A 179 -8.48 -23.24 2.59
CA SER A 179 -8.16 -22.23 3.60
C SER A 179 -6.65 -22.27 3.79
N PRO A 180 -5.93 -21.16 3.55
CA PRO A 180 -4.51 -21.09 3.89
C PRO A 180 -4.32 -21.12 5.42
N PRO A 181 -3.08 -21.25 5.91
CA PRO A 181 -2.81 -21.37 7.34
C PRO A 181 -3.18 -20.09 8.07
N TYR A 182 -4.09 -20.20 9.05
CA TYR A 182 -4.40 -19.12 9.97
C TYR A 182 -4.38 -19.58 11.42
N THR A 183 -4.08 -18.65 12.32
CA THR A 183 -4.18 -18.90 13.75
C THR A 183 -5.63 -18.76 14.21
N PHE A 184 -6.06 -19.62 15.13
CA PHE A 184 -7.35 -19.44 15.79
C PHE A 184 -7.28 -18.32 16.82
N LEU A 185 -8.30 -17.45 16.84
CA LEU A 185 -8.46 -16.44 17.88
C LEU A 185 -8.71 -17.14 19.23
N ARG A 186 -7.80 -16.93 20.20
CA ARG A 186 -7.88 -17.57 21.53
C ARG A 186 -8.47 -16.68 22.60
N GLN A 187 -8.21 -15.38 22.53
CA GLN A 187 -8.64 -14.42 23.53
C GLN A 187 -9.06 -13.11 22.85
N ILE A 188 -10.19 -12.56 23.28
CA ILE A 188 -10.68 -11.25 22.86
C ILE A 188 -10.79 -10.38 24.12
N GLY A 189 -10.10 -9.25 24.10
CA GLY A 189 -10.22 -8.22 25.13
C GLY A 189 -11.25 -7.17 24.72
N PHE A 190 -12.34 -7.07 25.47
CA PHE A 190 -13.32 -6.00 25.33
C PHE A 190 -13.02 -4.91 26.36
N ASN A 191 -12.75 -3.71 25.85
CA ASN A 191 -12.69 -2.51 26.67
C ASN A 191 -13.92 -1.68 26.36
N MET A 192 -14.94 -1.75 27.23
CA MET A 192 -16.12 -0.92 27.09
C MET A 192 -15.97 0.33 27.96
N THR A 193 -15.89 1.48 27.32
CA THR A 193 -15.96 2.77 27.99
C THR A 193 -17.38 3.31 27.85
N SER A 194 -18.05 3.57 28.99
CA SER A 194 -19.34 4.25 28.97
C SER A 194 -19.13 5.72 28.59
N ALA A 195 -19.66 6.13 27.44
CA ALA A 195 -19.71 7.52 27.04
C ALA A 195 -20.87 8.20 27.81
N GLN A 196 -20.60 8.70 29.02
CA GLN A 196 -21.53 9.65 29.62
C GLN A 196 -21.52 10.95 28.81
N GLY A 197 -22.72 11.38 28.42
CA GLY A 197 -22.99 12.39 27.41
C GLY A 197 -22.26 13.72 27.64
N GLY A 198 -21.61 14.21 26.58
CA GLY A 198 -20.95 15.51 26.59
C GLY A 198 -19.96 15.68 25.44
N GLY A 199 -20.33 15.29 24.21
CA GLY A 199 -19.56 15.69 23.02
C GLY A 199 -19.96 17.11 22.66
N GLY A 200 -19.12 18.10 22.97
CA GLY A 200 -19.33 19.47 22.51
C GLY A 200 -19.14 19.56 21.00
N LYS A 201 -19.96 20.36 20.30
CA LYS A 201 -19.60 20.84 18.97
C LYS A 201 -18.57 21.94 19.15
N ILE A 202 -17.35 21.74 18.67
CA ILE A 202 -16.35 22.80 18.59
C ILE A 202 -16.37 23.35 17.18
N SER A 203 -16.46 24.66 17.09
CA SER A 203 -16.24 25.41 15.86
C SER A 203 -14.85 26.00 15.93
N VAL A 204 -13.96 25.63 14.99
CA VAL A 204 -12.60 26.19 14.87
C VAL A 204 -12.44 26.86 13.51
N PRO A 205 -11.69 27.95 13.39
CA PRO A 205 -11.29 28.46 12.08
C PRO A 205 -10.43 27.41 11.34
N THR A 206 -10.60 27.27 10.04
CA THR A 206 -9.84 26.30 9.21
C THR A 206 -8.37 26.70 8.98
N SER A 207 -8.00 27.92 9.33
CA SER A 207 -6.65 28.47 9.21
C SER A 207 -6.47 29.60 10.22
N GLU A 208 -5.22 30.01 10.43
CA GLU A 208 -4.84 31.13 11.31
C GLU A 208 -5.26 32.52 10.77
N SER A 209 -5.89 32.60 9.59
CA SER A 209 -6.37 33.87 9.03
C SER A 209 -7.57 34.41 9.81
N ALA A 210 -7.59 35.73 10.05
CA ALA A 210 -8.67 36.43 10.77
C ALA A 210 -10.07 36.20 10.15
N ASN A 211 -10.14 35.93 8.84
CA ASN A 211 -11.38 35.68 8.10
C ASN A 211 -11.55 34.22 7.67
N SER A 212 -10.87 33.28 8.34
CA SER A 212 -10.94 31.87 7.95
C SER A 212 -12.36 31.30 8.14
N PRO A 213 -12.91 30.54 7.18
CA PRO A 213 -14.16 29.82 7.38
C PRO A 213 -14.01 28.88 8.57
N ARG A 214 -15.11 28.65 9.31
CA ARG A 214 -15.08 27.80 10.50
C ARG A 214 -15.51 26.38 10.16
N MET A 215 -14.72 25.41 10.61
CA MET A 215 -15.07 24.00 10.60
C MET A 215 -15.68 23.63 11.94
N GLU A 216 -16.86 23.02 11.90
CA GLU A 216 -17.46 22.40 13.07
C GLU A 216 -17.12 20.92 13.10
N TYR A 217 -16.60 20.45 14.23
CA TYR A 217 -16.43 19.04 14.48
C TYR A 217 -16.92 18.69 15.90
N ARG A 218 -17.36 17.44 16.05
CA ARG A 218 -17.73 16.92 17.36
C ARG A 218 -16.46 16.52 18.09
N THR A 219 -16.31 16.94 19.33
CA THR A 219 -15.19 16.46 20.16
C THR A 219 -15.28 14.96 20.37
N ALA A 220 -14.11 14.32 20.46
CA ALA A 220 -14.04 12.99 21.05
C ALA A 220 -14.73 13.01 22.42
N HIS A 221 -15.58 12.02 22.69
CA HIS A 221 -16.19 11.88 24.00
C HIS A 221 -15.09 11.69 25.05
N ARG A 222 -15.18 12.41 26.17
CA ARG A 222 -14.37 12.07 27.34
C ARG A 222 -14.90 10.76 27.89
N SER A 223 -14.21 9.68 27.58
CA SER A 223 -14.41 8.40 28.26
C SER A 223 -14.23 8.60 29.76
N SER A 224 -15.24 8.25 30.56
CA SER A 224 -15.05 8.13 32.01
C SER A 224 -14.01 7.02 32.29
N PRO A 225 -13.16 7.13 33.32
CA PRO A 225 -12.14 6.13 33.66
C PRO A 225 -12.71 4.77 34.10
N LEU A 226 -14.04 4.63 34.20
CA LEU A 226 -14.71 3.34 34.37
C LEU A 226 -14.72 2.58 33.04
N ALA A 227 -13.54 2.11 32.63
CA ALA A 227 -13.42 1.10 31.59
C ALA A 227 -13.66 -0.28 32.24
N THR A 228 -14.71 -0.97 31.81
CA THR A 228 -14.84 -2.40 32.16
C THR A 228 -13.98 -3.17 31.16
N GLN A 229 -12.90 -3.78 31.67
CA GLN A 229 -12.11 -4.72 30.90
C GLN A 229 -12.73 -6.10 31.07
N SER A 230 -13.24 -6.68 29.99
CA SER A 230 -13.67 -8.08 29.96
C SER A 230 -12.76 -8.84 29.01
N LEU A 231 -12.04 -9.82 29.54
CA LEU A 231 -11.23 -10.74 28.75
C LEU A 231 -12.06 -12.02 28.60
N ILE A 232 -12.38 -12.37 27.35
CA ILE A 232 -13.07 -13.63 27.02
C ILE A 232 -12.05 -14.54 26.34
N GLY A 233 -11.89 -15.76 26.84
CA GLY A 233 -10.96 -16.77 26.33
C GLY A 233 -9.72 -16.95 27.19
N GLU A 234 -9.04 -18.07 26.97
CA GLU A 234 -7.85 -18.46 27.71
C GLU A 234 -6.60 -18.11 26.89
N ALA A 235 -5.66 -17.40 27.52
CA ALA A 235 -4.37 -17.14 26.90
C ALA A 235 -3.61 -18.46 26.72
N ALA A 236 -2.80 -18.55 25.66
CA ALA A 236 -1.86 -19.67 25.54
C ALA A 236 -0.99 -19.75 26.81
N SER A 237 -0.85 -20.95 27.37
CA SER A 237 -0.09 -21.19 28.60
C SER A 237 1.36 -20.71 28.46
N ALA A 238 1.67 -19.61 29.16
CA ALA A 238 2.99 -19.03 29.42
C ALA A 238 3.86 -18.66 28.17
N PRO A 239 4.87 -17.78 28.31
CA PRO A 239 5.72 -17.38 27.19
C PRO A 239 6.66 -18.54 26.80
N ASN A 240 6.16 -19.44 25.96
CA ASN A 240 6.94 -20.50 25.36
C ASN A 240 7.96 -19.92 24.36
N ALA A 241 9.01 -20.68 24.05
CA ALA A 241 10.02 -20.28 23.07
C ALA A 241 9.41 -19.87 21.70
N ILE A 242 8.25 -20.45 21.37
CA ILE A 242 7.48 -20.17 20.14
C ILE A 242 6.98 -18.71 20.12
N GLY A 243 6.41 -18.20 21.21
CA GLY A 243 5.97 -16.79 21.30
C GLY A 243 7.11 -15.79 21.15
N ARG A 244 8.30 -16.13 21.66
CA ARG A 244 9.52 -15.34 21.44
C ARG A 244 9.94 -15.33 19.97
N ILE A 245 9.90 -16.49 19.30
CA ILE A 245 10.21 -16.61 17.87
C ILE A 245 9.22 -15.78 17.04
N ALA A 246 7.91 -15.90 17.30
CA ALA A 246 6.88 -15.14 16.60
C ALA A 246 7.09 -13.63 16.72
N THR A 247 7.40 -13.13 17.93
CA THR A 247 7.72 -11.71 18.16
C THR A 247 8.97 -11.28 17.36
N ALA A 248 10.01 -12.11 17.33
CA ALA A 248 11.24 -11.83 16.60
C ALA A 248 11.04 -11.88 15.07
N VAL A 249 10.19 -12.77 14.55
CA VAL A 249 9.76 -12.80 13.14
C VAL A 249 9.04 -11.50 12.79
N ALA A 250 7.99 -11.14 13.54
CA ALA A 250 7.21 -9.93 13.27
C ALA A 250 8.08 -8.65 13.32
N ARG A 251 9.09 -8.61 14.21
CA ARG A 251 10.08 -7.52 14.24
C ARG A 251 10.93 -7.48 12.98
N ARG A 252 11.41 -8.64 12.49
CA ARG A 252 12.20 -8.72 11.26
C ARG A 252 11.39 -8.31 10.03
N GLU A 253 10.13 -8.71 9.93
CA GLU A 253 9.23 -8.30 8.85
C GLU A 253 9.04 -6.78 8.83
N LYS A 254 8.84 -6.14 9.99
CA LYS A 254 8.78 -4.67 10.09
C LYS A 254 10.07 -4.00 9.59
N ILE A 255 11.23 -4.56 9.91
CA ILE A 255 12.53 -4.04 9.44
C ILE A 255 12.66 -4.22 7.91
N VAL A 256 12.27 -5.38 7.37
CA VAL A 256 12.28 -5.66 5.93
C VAL A 256 11.34 -4.72 5.18
N ASN A 257 10.11 -4.53 5.67
CA ASN A 257 9.14 -3.59 5.10
C ASN A 257 9.66 -2.15 5.16
N GLY A 258 10.27 -1.75 6.28
CA GLY A 258 10.93 -0.44 6.39
C GLY A 258 12.01 -0.27 5.31
N LYS A 259 12.85 -1.28 5.08
CA LYS A 259 13.86 -1.25 4.01
C LYS A 259 13.26 -1.23 2.60
N LEU A 260 12.19 -1.99 2.36
CA LEU A 260 11.48 -2.04 1.08
C LEU A 260 10.98 -0.64 0.68
N TYR A 261 10.40 0.08 1.64
CA TYR A 261 9.97 1.47 1.46
C TYR A 261 11.09 2.48 1.71
N GLY A 262 12.36 2.05 1.73
CA GLY A 262 13.51 2.94 1.89
C GLY A 262 13.48 3.82 3.14
N GLN A 263 12.70 3.45 4.16
CA GLN A 263 12.49 4.25 5.35
C GLN A 263 13.82 4.44 6.07
N ARG A 264 14.26 5.70 6.18
CA ARG A 264 15.51 6.04 6.87
C ARG A 264 15.33 7.27 7.73
N TRP A 265 15.70 7.12 9.00
CA TRP A 265 15.78 8.20 9.96
C TRP A 265 17.22 8.70 10.04
N PHE A 266 17.38 10.00 9.87
CA PHE A 266 18.64 10.73 10.00
C PHE A 266 18.59 11.53 11.31
N PRO A 267 19.41 11.17 12.33
CA PRO A 267 19.51 11.95 13.56
C PRO A 267 20.00 13.40 13.31
N ASP A 268 19.83 14.25 14.31
CA ASP A 268 20.41 15.60 14.31
C ASP A 268 21.94 15.53 14.07
N GLY A 269 22.46 16.38 13.18
CA GLY A 269 23.88 16.40 12.81
C GLY A 269 24.38 15.30 11.86
N SER A 270 23.49 14.47 11.29
CA SER A 270 23.84 13.42 10.31
C SER A 270 23.81 13.87 8.84
N ARG A 271 24.09 15.16 8.58
CA ARG A 271 24.02 15.79 7.25
C ARG A 271 24.79 15.04 6.17
N GLU A 272 26.03 14.62 6.45
CA GLU A 272 26.84 13.88 5.48
C GLU A 272 26.24 12.51 5.13
N GLU A 273 25.69 11.81 6.11
CA GLU A 273 25.04 10.51 5.91
C GLU A 273 23.80 10.67 5.01
N ALA A 274 22.98 11.68 5.29
CA ALA A 274 21.82 12.01 4.48
C ALA A 274 22.21 12.41 3.05
N MET A 275 23.27 13.20 2.89
CA MET A 275 23.78 13.57 1.57
C MET A 275 24.25 12.37 0.77
N ARG A 276 25.07 11.49 1.36
CA ARG A 276 25.55 10.27 0.70
C ARG A 276 24.40 9.37 0.29
N PHE A 277 23.38 9.23 1.14
CA PHE A 277 22.19 8.46 0.81
C PHE A 277 21.49 8.98 -0.45
N ILE A 278 21.21 10.29 -0.53
CA ILE A 278 20.58 10.89 -1.72
C ILE A 278 21.48 10.74 -2.95
N GLN A 279 22.79 10.98 -2.81
CA GLN A 279 23.74 10.80 -3.91
C GLN A 279 23.77 9.36 -4.43
N ASP A 280 23.69 8.37 -3.55
CA ASP A 280 23.65 6.96 -3.92
C ASP A 280 22.35 6.60 -4.67
N GLU A 281 21.21 7.19 -4.28
CA GLU A 281 19.95 7.03 -5.02
C GLU A 281 20.02 7.70 -6.41
N LEU A 282 20.54 8.92 -6.48
CA LEU A 282 20.73 9.65 -7.73
C LEU A 282 21.68 8.94 -8.70
N ARG A 283 22.73 8.30 -8.19
CA ARG A 283 23.68 7.51 -9.00
C ARG A 283 23.05 6.28 -9.63
N ARG A 284 21.98 5.75 -9.03
CA ARG A 284 21.25 4.56 -9.53
C ARG A 284 20.19 4.90 -10.57
N ALA A 285 19.86 6.17 -10.75
CA ALA A 285 18.91 6.63 -11.75
C ALA A 285 19.31 6.17 -13.15
N LYS A 286 18.34 5.72 -13.95
CA LYS A 286 18.59 5.21 -15.30
C LYS A 286 17.97 6.08 -16.40
N THR A 287 16.92 6.84 -16.08
CA THR A 287 16.07 7.48 -17.08
C THR A 287 15.72 8.92 -16.73
N ARG A 288 15.28 9.17 -15.48
CA ARG A 288 14.88 10.51 -15.05
C ARG A 288 15.12 10.76 -13.57
N VAL A 289 15.41 12.01 -13.26
CA VAL A 289 15.43 12.55 -11.90
C VAL A 289 14.61 13.83 -11.88
N MET A 290 13.72 13.95 -10.89
CA MET A 290 13.08 15.23 -10.58
C MET A 290 13.30 15.57 -9.10
N ILE A 291 13.85 16.76 -8.84
CA ILE A 291 13.94 17.32 -7.49
C ILE A 291 12.87 18.39 -7.34
N ALA A 292 11.86 18.11 -6.52
CA ALA A 292 10.80 19.04 -6.18
C ALA A 292 11.00 19.53 -4.74
N ASP A 293 11.64 20.69 -4.58
CA ASP A 293 11.90 21.30 -3.27
C ASP A 293 11.71 22.83 -3.34
N PRO A 294 10.72 23.39 -2.62
CA PRO A 294 10.44 24.83 -2.63
C PRO A 294 11.61 25.72 -2.18
N TYR A 295 12.59 25.16 -1.49
CA TYR A 295 13.75 25.84 -0.93
C TYR A 295 15.08 25.43 -1.59
N LEU A 296 15.03 24.73 -2.73
CA LEU A 296 16.22 24.32 -3.49
C LEU A 296 17.03 25.54 -3.94
N ALA A 297 18.21 25.74 -3.36
CA ALA A 297 19.11 26.84 -3.70
C ALA A 297 20.39 26.33 -4.40
N GLY A 298 21.23 27.28 -4.82
CA GLY A 298 22.40 26.98 -5.65
C GLY A 298 23.37 25.97 -5.03
N LEU A 299 23.57 26.02 -3.71
CA LEU A 299 24.45 25.09 -3.00
C LEU A 299 24.07 23.61 -3.22
N GLN A 300 22.77 23.30 -3.23
CA GLN A 300 22.27 21.94 -3.38
C GLN A 300 22.58 21.35 -4.77
N LEU A 301 22.69 22.20 -5.79
CA LEU A 301 23.04 21.74 -7.15
C LEU A 301 24.38 21.01 -7.15
N GLY A 302 25.40 21.61 -6.51
CA GLY A 302 26.71 21.00 -6.37
C GLY A 302 26.75 19.82 -5.39
N GLN A 303 25.86 19.81 -4.40
CA GLN A 303 25.80 18.71 -3.41
C GLN A 303 25.23 17.42 -4.01
N PHE A 304 24.30 17.51 -4.96
CA PHE A 304 23.52 16.34 -5.40
C PHE A 304 23.69 16.02 -6.89
N LEU A 305 23.71 17.00 -7.77
CA LEU A 305 23.57 16.74 -9.21
C LEU A 305 24.81 16.16 -9.88
N TYR A 306 26.00 16.32 -9.27
CA TYR A 306 27.22 15.62 -9.74
C TYR A 306 27.14 14.10 -9.58
N ALA A 307 26.21 13.57 -8.78
CA ALA A 307 26.03 12.12 -8.63
C ALA A 307 25.21 11.49 -9.77
N VAL A 308 24.50 12.30 -10.57
CA VAL A 308 23.63 11.83 -11.66
C VAL A 308 24.47 11.45 -12.88
N ASN A 309 24.10 10.38 -13.57
CA ASN A 309 24.70 10.03 -14.86
C ASN A 309 24.05 10.86 -16.00
N PRO A 310 24.79 11.81 -16.61
CA PRO A 310 24.25 12.71 -17.63
C PRO A 310 23.91 12.03 -18.96
N GLU A 311 24.53 10.89 -19.27
CA GLU A 311 24.36 10.23 -20.58
C GLU A 311 23.01 9.50 -20.71
N THR A 312 22.41 9.13 -19.57
CA THR A 312 21.23 8.26 -19.52
C THR A 312 20.03 8.93 -18.85
N THR A 313 20.27 9.97 -18.04
CA THR A 313 19.26 10.51 -17.14
C THR A 313 18.91 11.95 -17.47
N THR A 314 17.62 12.21 -17.63
CA THR A 314 17.08 13.58 -17.72
C THR A 314 16.88 14.17 -16.32
N VAL A 315 17.28 15.43 -16.11
CA VAL A 315 17.15 16.10 -14.80
C VAL A 315 16.18 17.27 -14.89
N THR A 316 15.18 17.26 -14.02
CA THR A 316 14.22 18.35 -13.83
C THR A 316 14.29 18.88 -12.40
N LEU A 317 14.39 20.20 -12.25
CA LEU A 317 14.38 20.87 -10.95
C LEU A 317 13.12 21.71 -10.85
N LEU A 318 12.33 21.48 -9.80
CA LEU A 318 11.12 22.24 -9.49
C LEU A 318 11.30 22.91 -8.15
N THR A 319 11.37 24.24 -8.15
CA THR A 319 11.52 25.05 -6.94
C THR A 319 10.50 26.18 -6.89
N SER A 320 10.58 27.05 -5.88
CA SER A 320 9.69 28.20 -5.73
C SER A 320 10.47 29.50 -5.54
N GLY A 321 9.80 30.64 -5.67
CA GLY A 321 10.38 31.94 -5.32
C GLY A 321 10.93 32.02 -3.88
N LEU A 322 10.48 31.14 -2.97
CA LEU A 322 10.96 31.09 -1.58
C LEU A 322 12.45 30.75 -1.46
N ALA A 323 12.99 29.92 -2.35
CA ALA A 323 14.41 29.57 -2.38
C ALA A 323 15.30 30.82 -2.54
N PHE A 324 14.78 31.84 -3.22
CA PHE A 324 15.49 33.06 -3.59
C PHE A 324 15.21 34.25 -2.66
N LYS A 325 14.30 34.11 -1.68
CA LYS A 325 14.03 35.18 -0.70
C LYS A 325 15.24 35.32 0.24
N SER A 326 15.91 36.47 0.17
CA SER A 326 17.01 36.86 1.06
C SER A 326 17.10 38.38 1.18
N LYS A 327 17.55 38.89 2.34
CA LYS A 327 17.90 40.30 2.52
C LYS A 327 19.23 40.57 1.81
N ALA A 328 19.23 41.51 0.87
CA ALA A 328 20.38 42.19 0.26
C ALA A 328 21.74 41.46 0.38
N GLN A 329 21.92 40.33 -0.30
CA GLN A 329 23.22 39.70 -0.52
C GLN A 329 23.68 39.96 -1.95
N LYS A 330 24.96 40.31 -2.13
CA LYS A 330 25.64 40.36 -3.43
C LYS A 330 26.68 39.23 -3.48
N PRO A 331 26.65 38.33 -4.48
CA PRO A 331 25.64 38.20 -5.54
C PRO A 331 24.27 37.77 -5.00
N SER A 332 23.19 38.06 -5.75
CA SER A 332 21.85 37.63 -5.36
C SER A 332 21.76 36.09 -5.37
N LYS A 333 20.85 35.51 -4.58
CA LYS A 333 20.64 34.05 -4.60
C LYS A 333 20.21 33.54 -5.98
N ILE A 334 19.54 34.37 -6.77
CA ILE A 334 19.14 34.04 -8.15
C ILE A 334 20.39 33.95 -9.03
N ASP A 335 21.31 34.91 -8.91
CA ASP A 335 22.56 34.91 -9.66
C ASP A 335 23.48 33.75 -9.25
N ASP A 336 23.64 33.48 -7.95
CA ASP A 336 24.41 32.32 -7.45
C ASP A 336 23.82 31.00 -7.97
N PHE A 337 22.49 30.86 -7.96
CA PHE A 337 21.83 29.68 -8.53
C PHE A 337 22.14 29.51 -10.02
N GLY A 338 21.98 30.58 -10.82
CA GLY A 338 22.25 30.56 -12.25
C GLY A 338 23.73 30.27 -12.56
N GLN A 339 24.66 30.86 -11.79
CA GLN A 339 26.09 30.61 -11.95
C GLN A 339 26.45 29.15 -11.66
N ARG A 340 25.90 28.57 -10.59
CA ARG A 340 26.16 27.17 -10.23
C ARG A 340 25.54 26.19 -11.23
N LEU A 341 24.37 26.52 -11.77
CA LEU A 341 23.75 25.73 -12.84
C LEU A 341 24.63 25.72 -14.11
N ALA A 342 25.11 26.88 -14.54
CA ALA A 342 26.02 26.99 -15.69
C ALA A 342 27.38 26.28 -15.44
N GLN A 343 27.89 26.33 -14.21
CA GLN A 343 29.11 25.58 -13.84
C GLN A 343 28.89 24.07 -13.91
N LEU A 344 27.74 23.59 -13.43
CA LEU A 344 27.39 22.17 -13.49
C LEU A 344 27.32 21.69 -14.95
N GLU A 345 26.59 22.40 -15.81
CA GLU A 345 26.47 22.08 -17.24
C GLU A 345 27.83 22.01 -17.93
N LYS A 346 28.75 22.92 -17.58
CA LYS A 346 30.11 22.93 -18.12
C LYS A 346 30.96 21.74 -17.65
N HIS A 347 30.78 21.28 -16.42
CA HIS A 347 31.63 20.23 -15.82
C HIS A 347 31.14 18.81 -16.11
N THR A 348 29.83 18.60 -16.19
CA THR A 348 29.25 17.25 -16.26
C THR A 348 28.52 16.98 -17.56
N THR A 349 28.40 17.93 -18.48
CA THR A 349 27.50 17.87 -19.65
C THR A 349 26.01 17.66 -19.30
N LEU A 350 25.66 17.71 -18.00
CA LEU A 350 24.30 17.54 -17.51
C LEU A 350 23.51 18.82 -17.71
N THR A 351 22.50 18.79 -18.57
CA THR A 351 21.53 19.89 -18.70
C THR A 351 20.34 19.65 -17.78
N ALA A 352 20.18 20.49 -16.75
CA ALA A 352 19.06 20.38 -15.82
C ALA A 352 17.97 21.41 -16.15
N LYS A 353 16.78 20.92 -16.51
CA LYS A 353 15.63 21.78 -16.80
C LYS A 353 15.07 22.33 -15.49
N THR A 354 15.22 23.64 -15.27
CA THR A 354 14.83 24.27 -14.02
C THR A 354 13.57 25.10 -14.18
N TYR A 355 12.60 24.88 -13.28
CA TYR A 355 11.31 25.55 -13.24
C TYR A 355 11.04 26.15 -11.86
N VAL A 356 10.40 27.32 -11.86
CA VAL A 356 10.06 28.07 -10.65
C VAL A 356 8.54 28.23 -10.56
N LEU A 357 7.97 27.71 -9.47
CA LEU A 357 6.58 27.90 -9.10
C LEU A 357 6.37 29.33 -8.56
N GLN A 358 5.39 30.02 -9.14
CA GLN A 358 5.03 31.38 -8.74
C GLN A 358 4.16 31.42 -7.48
N SER A 359 3.46 30.32 -7.20
CA SER A 359 2.57 30.13 -6.06
C SER A 359 3.19 29.17 -5.05
N ALA A 360 2.79 29.29 -3.77
CA ALA A 360 3.21 28.37 -2.70
C ALA A 360 2.42 27.04 -2.73
N ILE A 361 2.08 26.54 -3.92
CA ILE A 361 1.28 25.31 -4.09
C ILE A 361 2.07 24.09 -3.62
N LEU A 362 3.40 24.09 -3.81
CA LEU A 362 4.28 23.04 -3.32
C LEU A 362 4.88 23.45 -1.97
N HIS A 363 4.50 22.75 -0.91
CA HIS A 363 5.13 22.86 0.42
C HIS A 363 6.06 21.68 0.68
N ASP A 364 5.60 20.48 0.32
CA ASP A 364 6.30 19.23 0.58
C ASP A 364 7.44 19.01 -0.41
N ARG A 365 8.33 18.08 -0.07
CA ARG A 365 9.56 17.84 -0.83
C ARG A 365 9.56 16.41 -1.35
N PHE A 366 9.84 16.30 -2.64
CA PHE A 366 9.87 15.03 -3.33
C PHE A 366 11.14 14.89 -4.15
N LEU A 367 11.65 13.67 -4.18
CA LEU A 367 12.71 13.25 -5.08
C LEU A 367 12.18 12.10 -5.92
N LEU A 368 12.01 12.34 -7.22
CA LEU A 368 11.69 11.31 -8.20
C LEU A 368 12.99 10.76 -8.76
N VAL A 369 13.15 9.44 -8.72
CA VAL A 369 14.22 8.69 -9.38
C VAL A 369 13.57 7.60 -10.20
N ASP A 370 13.64 7.71 -11.52
CA ASP A 370 12.90 6.89 -12.48
C ASP A 370 11.39 6.93 -12.17
N ASP A 371 10.80 5.82 -11.72
CA ASP A 371 9.38 5.72 -11.32
C ASP A 371 9.19 5.65 -9.80
N ALA A 372 10.27 5.84 -9.03
CA ALA A 372 10.23 5.86 -7.58
C ALA A 372 10.15 7.30 -7.06
N VAL A 373 9.13 7.60 -6.24
CA VAL A 373 9.04 8.86 -5.52
C VAL A 373 9.47 8.68 -4.07
N TRP A 374 10.38 9.53 -3.62
CA TRP A 374 10.80 9.67 -2.24
C TRP A 374 10.17 10.93 -1.63
N PHE A 375 9.54 10.79 -0.47
CA PHE A 375 9.10 11.91 0.35
C PHE A 375 10.20 12.28 1.35
N LEU A 376 10.53 13.57 1.42
CA LEU A 376 11.53 14.10 2.34
C LEU A 376 10.85 14.99 3.39
N GLY A 377 11.03 14.64 4.66
CA GLY A 377 10.46 15.42 5.76
C GLY A 377 11.05 16.83 5.89
N ASN A 378 12.26 17.05 5.38
CA ASN A 378 12.95 18.34 5.36
C ASN A 378 13.46 18.66 3.95
N SER A 379 13.70 19.95 3.68
CA SER A 379 14.36 20.38 2.45
C SER A 379 15.74 19.73 2.33
N LEU A 380 16.16 19.46 1.09
CA LEU A 380 17.51 18.98 0.77
C LEU A 380 18.60 19.90 1.32
N ASN A 381 18.29 21.18 1.57
CA ASN A 381 19.20 22.13 2.19
C ASN A 381 19.51 21.80 3.66
N THR A 382 18.55 21.24 4.40
CA THR A 382 18.67 21.00 5.86
C THR A 382 18.52 19.52 6.24
N LEU A 383 18.45 18.63 5.26
CA LEU A 383 18.25 17.20 5.48
C LEU A 383 19.45 16.63 6.26
N GLY A 384 19.19 16.09 7.45
CA GLY A 384 20.22 15.57 8.35
C GLY A 384 20.93 16.63 9.21
N ASP A 385 20.72 17.93 8.96
CA ASP A 385 21.12 18.97 9.92
C ASP A 385 20.23 18.91 11.15
N LYS A 386 18.92 18.73 10.91
CA LYS A 386 17.91 18.40 11.91
C LYS A 386 17.48 16.96 11.74
N ALA A 387 16.98 16.37 12.83
CA ALA A 387 16.33 15.06 12.79
C ALA A 387 15.29 15.00 11.64
N SER A 388 15.49 14.07 10.70
CA SER A 388 14.76 14.02 9.43
C SER A 388 14.38 12.59 9.08
N LEU A 389 13.22 12.41 8.43
CA LEU A 389 12.79 11.14 7.87
C LEU A 389 12.74 11.25 6.34
N ILE A 390 13.18 10.18 5.67
CA ILE A 390 12.90 9.95 4.24
C ILE A 390 12.20 8.60 4.08
N VAL A 391 11.27 8.52 3.13
CA VAL A 391 10.54 7.28 2.81
C VAL A 391 10.19 7.26 1.32
N LYS A 392 10.30 6.09 0.70
CA LYS A 392 9.82 5.83 -0.65
C LYS A 392 8.32 5.55 -0.61
N LEU A 393 7.56 6.22 -1.47
CA LEU A 393 6.12 6.09 -1.52
C LEU A 393 5.71 4.73 -2.10
N PRO A 394 4.73 4.03 -1.51
CA PRO A 394 4.25 2.73 -2.00
C PRO A 394 3.50 2.85 -3.33
N ASN A 395 2.81 3.98 -3.56
CA ASN A 395 2.13 4.31 -4.81
C ASN A 395 2.64 5.68 -5.30
N PRO A 396 3.66 5.72 -6.17
CA PRO A 396 4.25 6.96 -6.64
C PRO A 396 3.42 7.67 -7.71
N ASP A 397 2.56 6.95 -8.45
CA ASP A 397 1.91 7.44 -9.67
C ASP A 397 1.06 8.69 -9.45
N GLU A 398 0.26 8.71 -8.37
CA GLU A 398 -0.55 9.87 -8.01
C GLU A 398 0.33 11.12 -7.82
N VAL A 399 1.46 10.97 -7.14
CA VAL A 399 2.38 12.09 -6.87
C VAL A 399 3.10 12.53 -8.15
N ILE A 400 3.49 11.58 -9.01
CA ILE A 400 4.10 11.89 -10.30
C ILE A 400 3.16 12.76 -11.14
N VAL A 401 1.89 12.36 -11.26
CA VAL A 401 0.88 13.11 -12.01
C VAL A 401 0.70 14.53 -11.44
N GLN A 402 0.65 14.68 -10.12
CA GLN A 402 0.54 16.00 -9.50
C GLN A 402 1.78 16.87 -9.74
N LEU A 403 2.99 16.30 -9.63
CA LEU A 403 4.24 17.03 -9.89
C LEU A 403 4.35 17.46 -11.36
N GLU A 404 3.98 16.60 -12.30
CA GLU A 404 3.94 16.92 -13.72
C GLU A 404 2.89 18.01 -14.02
N GLY A 405 1.72 17.96 -13.39
CA GLY A 405 0.70 19.02 -13.47
C GLY A 405 1.14 20.37 -12.88
N MET A 406 1.96 20.35 -11.82
CA MET A 406 2.59 21.56 -11.28
C MET A 406 3.65 22.11 -12.23
N LEU A 407 4.41 21.22 -12.90
CA LEU A 407 5.44 21.60 -13.87
C LEU A 407 4.86 22.40 -15.04
N THR A 408 3.65 22.04 -15.52
CA THR A 408 2.99 22.78 -16.60
C THR A 408 2.55 24.19 -16.21
N GLN A 409 2.40 24.47 -14.92
CA GLN A 409 2.04 25.79 -14.39
C GLN A 409 3.27 26.62 -13.99
N ALA A 410 4.44 25.97 -13.89
CA ALA A 410 5.69 26.62 -13.52
C ALA A 410 6.29 27.39 -14.70
N ILE A 411 7.10 28.41 -14.40
CA ILE A 411 7.85 29.13 -15.43
C ILE A 411 9.31 28.68 -15.46
N PRO A 412 9.96 28.64 -16.64
CA PRO A 412 11.39 28.37 -16.74
C PRO A 412 12.22 29.35 -15.88
N PHE A 413 13.32 28.87 -15.33
CA PHE A 413 14.19 29.67 -14.45
C PHE A 413 14.72 30.95 -15.13
N ASP A 414 15.09 30.88 -16.41
CA ASP A 414 15.57 32.04 -17.16
C ASP A 414 14.51 33.13 -17.28
N ASP A 415 13.26 32.76 -17.56
CA ASP A 415 12.13 33.68 -17.62
C ASP A 415 11.86 34.29 -16.24
N TYR A 416 11.96 33.49 -15.18
CA TYR A 416 11.82 33.98 -13.80
C TYR A 416 12.89 35.02 -13.47
N ARG A 417 14.15 34.74 -13.82
CA ARG A 417 15.29 35.66 -13.62
C ARG A 417 15.07 36.99 -14.36
N GLN A 418 14.65 36.95 -15.62
CA GLN A 418 14.37 38.16 -16.40
C GLN A 418 13.24 39.01 -15.79
N ARG A 419 12.15 38.37 -15.34
CA ARG A 419 11.06 39.07 -14.66
C ARG A 419 11.53 39.76 -13.38
N GLN A 420 12.33 39.08 -12.56
CA GLN A 420 12.86 39.66 -11.32
C GLN A 420 13.81 40.83 -11.56
N ALA A 421 14.67 40.76 -12.60
CA ALA A 421 15.52 41.88 -12.98
C ALA A 421 14.70 43.12 -13.36
N LYS A 422 13.67 42.94 -14.19
CA LYS A 422 12.76 44.02 -14.60
C LYS A 422 12.01 44.64 -13.41
N TYR A 423 11.49 43.81 -12.50
CA TYR A 423 10.85 44.31 -11.28
C TYR A 423 11.80 45.14 -10.41
N GLN A 424 13.08 44.78 -10.32
CA GLN A 424 14.07 45.55 -9.55
C GLN A 424 14.42 46.89 -10.22
N GLU A 425 14.48 46.94 -11.54
CA GLU A 425 14.68 48.18 -12.31
C GLU A 425 13.48 49.13 -12.19
N ASP A 426 12.26 48.60 -12.32
CA ASP A 426 11.01 49.36 -12.20
C ASP A 426 10.74 49.84 -10.75
N SER A 427 11.30 49.15 -9.74
CA SER A 427 11.19 49.56 -8.32
C SER A 427 12.28 50.55 -7.88
N ALA A 428 13.32 50.73 -8.70
CA ALA A 428 14.44 51.63 -8.46
C ALA A 428 14.34 52.95 -9.25
N SER A 429 13.38 53.02 -10.18
CA SER A 429 12.95 54.23 -10.92
C SER A 429 11.78 54.89 -10.20
#